data_AF-A0A0B8Z8Y1-F1
#
_entry.id   AF-A0A0B8Z8Y1-F1
#
_cell.length_a   1.000
_cell.length_b   1.000
_cell.length_c   1.000
_cell.angle_alpha   90.00
_cell.angle_beta   90.00
_cell.angle_gamma   90.00
#
_symmetry.space_group_name_H-M   'P 1'
#
loop_
_entity.id
_entity.type
_entity.pdbx_description
1 polymer ?
#
loop_
_entity_poly.entity_id
_entity_poly.type
_entity_poly.pdbx_seq_one_letter_code
_entity_poly.pdbx_strand_id
1 'polypeptide(L)'
;MLVLTALFATTLFALAGCQQSDPEPQASSAPKVAIEALPTTTPKALSALGRADILAAVAAAADEVAAGNPLPQSNLELANRSFELTMPIACADGVTGAWGSWRLDPSSRVLRVSFSRQNWAAEPLFADLANGQPFEAAEGFWVERPWTRSEQCPRPVVSAAAPGIPEKAPPKIAEAAPRDQAAPDNRLALVQYFSSDAPRTLLRGKRPYAYTAKVPKDAEPTVRAFGVRIEGRISAFGDGQPVHCVNRQTSKPPVCAVAVEFGKITLEDAATGETLADWDS
;
A
#
# COMPACT_ATOMS: atom_id res chain seq x y z
N MET A 1 16.32 -51.40 -47.28
CA MET A 1 15.37 -51.63 -48.39
C MET A 1 14.56 -50.33 -48.50
N LEU A 2 14.81 -49.44 -49.48
CA LEU A 2 14.34 -49.50 -50.88
C LEU A 2 12.81 -49.74 -50.92
N VAL A 3 11.95 -48.81 -51.35
CA VAL A 3 11.53 -48.45 -52.74
C VAL A 3 10.46 -47.33 -52.59
N LEU A 4 10.28 -46.25 -53.39
CA LEU A 4 10.91 -45.71 -54.62
C LEU A 4 10.75 -44.16 -54.68
N THR A 5 11.18 -43.52 -55.78
CA THR A 5 10.91 -42.12 -56.18
C THR A 5 10.28 -42.04 -57.59
N ALA A 6 9.36 -41.09 -57.81
CA ALA A 6 9.01 -40.47 -59.11
C ALA A 6 8.09 -39.24 -58.83
N LEU A 7 8.40 -37.96 -59.09
CA LEU A 7 8.81 -37.18 -60.28
C LEU A 7 7.71 -36.84 -61.31
N PHE A 8 7.37 -35.54 -61.34
CA PHE A 8 6.80 -34.68 -62.41
C PHE A 8 5.53 -35.08 -63.19
N ALA A 9 4.57 -34.15 -63.22
CA ALA A 9 4.17 -33.46 -64.47
C ALA A 9 3.45 -32.14 -64.16
N THR A 10 3.97 -31.02 -64.67
CA THR A 10 3.27 -29.73 -64.74
C THR A 10 2.62 -29.58 -66.12
N THR A 11 1.31 -29.32 -66.16
CA THR A 11 0.62 -28.91 -67.39
C THR A 11 -0.33 -27.75 -67.10
N LEU A 12 -0.14 -26.66 -67.85
CA LEU A 12 -0.92 -25.43 -67.81
C LEU A 12 -1.83 -25.42 -69.05
N PHE A 13 -3.15 -25.27 -68.90
CA PHE A 13 -4.05 -24.94 -70.02
C PHE A 13 -5.22 -24.06 -69.56
N ALA A 14 -5.78 -23.29 -70.50
CA ALA A 14 -6.45 -22.03 -70.22
C ALA A 14 -7.99 -22.06 -70.30
N LEU A 15 -8.58 -21.08 -69.59
CA LEU A 15 -9.86 -20.39 -69.78
C LEU A 15 -10.78 -20.83 -70.95
N ALA A 16 -12.04 -21.18 -70.63
CA ALA A 16 -13.23 -20.48 -71.15
C ALA A 16 -14.50 -20.91 -70.41
N GLY A 17 -15.40 -19.96 -70.13
CA GLY A 17 -16.52 -20.13 -69.19
C GLY A 17 -17.71 -20.98 -69.64
N CYS A 18 -18.44 -21.46 -68.64
CA CYS A 18 -19.90 -21.62 -68.68
C CYS A 18 -20.48 -20.81 -67.52
N GLN A 19 -21.44 -19.93 -67.81
CA GLN A 19 -22.22 -19.24 -66.79
C GLN A 19 -23.21 -20.24 -66.17
N GLN A 20 -23.25 -20.30 -64.85
CA GLN A 20 -24.37 -20.92 -64.13
C GLN A 20 -24.91 -19.89 -63.15
N SER A 21 -26.16 -19.51 -63.34
CA SER A 21 -26.86 -18.54 -62.48
C SER A 21 -27.30 -19.23 -61.20
N ASP A 22 -26.73 -18.83 -60.06
CA ASP A 22 -27.25 -19.27 -58.76
C ASP A 22 -28.65 -18.69 -58.51
N PRO A 23 -29.61 -19.49 -58.00
CA PRO A 23 -30.92 -18.99 -57.63
C PRO A 23 -30.85 -18.18 -56.33
N GLU A 24 -31.57 -17.05 -56.31
CA GLU A 24 -31.64 -16.14 -55.17
C GLU A 24 -32.21 -16.85 -53.92
N PRO A 25 -31.50 -16.87 -52.77
CA PRO A 25 -32.00 -17.52 -51.56
C PRO A 25 -33.22 -16.79 -50.98
N GLN A 26 -34.39 -17.41 -51.07
CA GLN A 26 -35.60 -16.89 -50.42
C GLN A 26 -35.40 -16.79 -48.90
N ALA A 27 -35.61 -15.58 -48.35
CA ALA A 27 -35.51 -15.34 -46.93
C ALA A 27 -36.61 -16.08 -46.14
N SER A 28 -36.23 -17.12 -45.39
CA SER A 28 -37.13 -17.83 -44.49
C SER A 28 -37.44 -16.99 -43.25
N SER A 29 -38.66 -16.45 -43.16
CA SER A 29 -39.13 -15.66 -42.03
C SER A 29 -39.54 -16.56 -40.85
N ALA A 30 -38.57 -17.19 -40.19
CA ALA A 30 -38.78 -17.84 -38.89
C ALA A 30 -38.72 -16.79 -37.76
N PRO A 31 -39.71 -16.71 -36.84
CA PRO A 31 -39.64 -15.78 -35.72
C PRO A 31 -38.51 -16.16 -34.76
N LYS A 32 -37.50 -15.29 -34.65
CA LYS A 32 -36.43 -15.44 -33.65
C LYS A 32 -37.01 -15.15 -32.26
N VAL A 33 -37.42 -16.21 -31.56
CA VAL A 33 -37.79 -16.12 -30.13
C VAL A 33 -36.54 -15.67 -29.38
N ALA A 34 -36.57 -14.44 -28.88
CA ALA A 34 -35.51 -13.90 -28.05
C ALA A 34 -35.59 -14.56 -26.68
N ILE A 35 -34.63 -15.44 -26.39
CA ILE A 35 -34.38 -15.88 -25.01
C ILE A 35 -33.72 -14.69 -24.32
N GLU A 36 -34.46 -14.04 -23.42
CA GLU A 36 -33.96 -12.95 -22.61
C GLU A 36 -32.85 -13.48 -21.70
N ALA A 37 -31.64 -12.95 -21.85
CA ALA A 37 -30.51 -13.37 -21.06
C ALA A 37 -30.70 -12.90 -19.61
N LEU A 38 -30.76 -13.85 -18.66
CA LEU A 38 -30.80 -13.54 -17.23
C LEU A 38 -29.63 -12.60 -16.87
N PRO A 39 -29.87 -11.52 -16.10
CA PRO A 39 -28.82 -10.57 -15.76
C PRO A 39 -27.74 -11.25 -14.91
N THR A 40 -26.54 -11.41 -15.47
CA THR A 40 -25.38 -11.90 -14.73
C THR A 40 -25.04 -10.90 -13.63
N THR A 41 -25.35 -11.24 -12.38
CA THR A 41 -24.95 -10.42 -11.23
C THR A 41 -23.44 -10.51 -11.06
N THR A 42 -22.71 -9.53 -11.60
CA THR A 42 -21.27 -9.38 -11.35
C THR A 42 -21.03 -9.32 -9.84
N PRO A 43 -20.24 -10.23 -9.24
CA PRO A 43 -19.96 -10.18 -7.81
C PRO A 43 -19.37 -8.82 -7.45
N LYS A 44 -20.01 -8.10 -6.51
CA LYS A 44 -19.49 -6.84 -6.00
C LYS A 44 -18.15 -7.13 -5.32
N ALA A 45 -17.06 -6.62 -5.88
CA ALA A 45 -15.75 -6.73 -5.26
C ALA A 45 -15.83 -6.20 -3.83
N LEU A 46 -15.25 -6.95 -2.88
CA LEU A 46 -15.15 -6.51 -1.49
C LEU A 46 -14.33 -5.21 -1.46
N SER A 47 -14.74 -4.26 -0.62
CA SER A 47 -13.94 -3.06 -0.40
C SER A 47 -12.58 -3.45 0.19
N ALA A 48 -11.56 -2.65 -0.14
CA ALA A 48 -10.27 -2.72 0.52
C ALA A 48 -10.45 -2.56 2.04
N LEU A 49 -9.65 -3.29 2.80
CA LEU A 49 -9.55 -3.13 4.25
C LEU A 49 -8.88 -1.79 4.55
N GLY A 50 -9.53 -1.00 5.40
CA GLY A 50 -8.96 0.27 5.85
C GLY A 50 -8.04 0.05 7.06
N ARG A 51 -7.32 1.11 7.44
CA ARG A 51 -6.57 1.18 8.72
C ARG A 51 -7.39 0.69 9.92
N ALA A 52 -8.68 0.98 9.95
CA ALA A 52 -9.59 0.56 11.02
C ALA A 52 -9.64 -0.97 11.20
N ASP A 53 -9.76 -1.70 10.10
CA ASP A 53 -9.94 -3.15 10.09
C ASP A 53 -8.62 -3.85 10.43
N ILE A 54 -7.51 -3.34 9.87
CA ILE A 54 -6.15 -3.78 10.17
C ILE A 54 -5.84 -3.62 11.65
N LEU A 55 -6.10 -2.45 12.24
CA LEU A 55 -5.83 -2.21 13.66
C LEU A 55 -6.69 -3.07 14.58
N ALA A 56 -7.94 -3.38 14.21
CA ALA A 56 -8.80 -4.29 14.99
C ALA A 56 -8.24 -5.73 14.99
N ALA A 57 -7.84 -6.25 13.84
CA ALA A 57 -7.26 -7.59 13.71
C ALA A 57 -5.89 -7.72 14.41
N VAL A 58 -5.07 -6.67 14.33
CA VAL A 58 -3.78 -6.59 15.05
C VAL A 58 -4.01 -6.53 16.56
N ALA A 59 -4.99 -5.76 17.03
CA ALA A 59 -5.31 -5.70 18.46
C ALA A 59 -5.76 -7.07 19.00
N ALA A 60 -6.60 -7.80 18.26
CA ALA A 60 -7.00 -9.16 18.62
C ALA A 60 -5.80 -10.14 18.65
N ALA A 61 -4.92 -10.10 17.64
CA ALA A 61 -3.71 -10.92 17.63
C ALA A 61 -2.74 -10.58 18.77
N ALA A 62 -2.61 -9.30 19.10
CA ALA A 62 -1.77 -8.82 20.20
C ALA A 62 -2.31 -9.27 21.57
N ASP A 63 -3.62 -9.25 21.77
CA ASP A 63 -4.26 -9.69 23.01
C ASP A 63 -4.05 -11.20 23.25
N GLU A 64 -4.32 -12.04 22.25
CA GLU A 64 -4.09 -13.49 22.36
C GLU A 64 -2.60 -13.82 22.62
N VAL A 65 -1.67 -13.19 21.91
CA VAL A 65 -0.22 -13.40 22.13
C VAL A 65 0.23 -12.85 23.50
N ALA A 66 -0.37 -11.77 24.00
CA ALA A 66 -0.10 -11.28 25.35
C ALA A 66 -0.66 -12.23 26.44
N ALA A 67 -1.78 -12.91 26.17
CA ALA A 67 -2.36 -13.94 27.03
C ALA A 67 -1.64 -15.30 26.95
N GLY A 68 -0.81 -15.52 25.92
CA GLY A 68 -0.13 -16.81 25.65
C GLY A 68 -0.98 -17.81 24.86
N ASN A 69 -2.03 -17.33 24.19
CA ASN A 69 -2.96 -18.11 23.39
C ASN A 69 -2.55 -18.19 21.90
N PRO A 70 -3.12 -19.13 21.12
CA PRO A 70 -3.00 -19.13 19.66
C PRO A 70 -3.60 -17.89 19.00
N LEU A 71 -3.06 -17.50 17.85
CA LEU A 71 -3.58 -16.37 17.05
C LEU A 71 -5.04 -16.57 16.63
N PRO A 72 -5.87 -15.50 16.55
CA PRO A 72 -7.26 -15.58 16.16
C PRO A 72 -7.46 -16.25 14.80
N GLN A 73 -8.37 -17.22 14.72
CA GLN A 73 -8.73 -17.88 13.46
C GLN A 73 -9.47 -16.93 12.49
N SER A 74 -10.18 -15.93 13.02
CA SER A 74 -10.83 -14.88 12.23
C SER A 74 -9.85 -14.04 11.42
N ASN A 75 -8.57 -13.96 11.82
CA ASN A 75 -7.57 -13.22 11.04
C ASN A 75 -7.26 -13.90 9.69
N LEU A 76 -7.51 -15.21 9.54
CA LEU A 76 -7.34 -15.91 8.26
C LEU A 76 -8.20 -15.32 7.13
N GLU A 77 -9.34 -14.70 7.45
CA GLU A 77 -10.23 -14.03 6.49
C GLU A 77 -9.64 -12.75 5.86
N LEU A 78 -8.53 -12.25 6.41
CA LEU A 78 -7.79 -11.10 5.89
C LEU A 78 -6.85 -11.50 4.74
N ALA A 79 -6.42 -12.77 4.68
CA ALA A 79 -5.53 -13.24 3.64
C ALA A 79 -6.16 -13.02 2.25
N ASN A 80 -5.36 -12.52 1.32
CA ASN A 80 -5.75 -12.11 -0.03
C ASN A 80 -6.71 -10.92 -0.14
N ARG A 81 -7.11 -10.26 0.95
CA ARG A 81 -7.88 -9.01 0.89
C ARG A 81 -6.98 -7.87 0.44
N SER A 82 -7.46 -7.03 -0.47
CA SER A 82 -6.85 -5.72 -0.74
C SER A 82 -6.92 -4.85 0.50
N PHE A 83 -5.95 -3.97 0.69
CA PHE A 83 -5.95 -2.94 1.74
C PHE A 83 -5.57 -1.57 1.18
N GLU A 84 -6.04 -0.54 1.87
CA GLU A 84 -5.63 0.85 1.67
C GLU A 84 -5.49 1.52 3.04
N LEU A 85 -4.41 2.29 3.23
CA LEU A 85 -4.25 3.17 4.37
C LEU A 85 -3.36 4.36 4.02
N THR A 86 -3.63 5.50 4.64
CA THR A 86 -2.82 6.71 4.52
C THR A 86 -2.04 6.97 5.80
N MET A 87 -0.73 7.15 5.65
CA MET A 87 0.16 7.53 6.73
C MET A 87 0.67 8.95 6.50
N PRO A 88 0.51 9.88 7.46
CA PRO A 88 0.98 11.23 7.28
C PRO A 88 2.50 11.30 7.44
N ILE A 89 3.16 12.16 6.66
CA ILE A 89 4.57 12.52 6.83
C ILE A 89 4.73 14.02 7.12
N ALA A 90 5.80 14.36 7.86
CA ALA A 90 6.18 15.71 8.22
C ALA A 90 5.08 16.55 8.91
N CYS A 91 4.45 15.99 9.94
CA CYS A 91 3.46 16.71 10.73
C CYS A 91 4.09 17.85 11.55
N ALA A 92 3.28 18.86 11.87
CA ALA A 92 3.71 20.05 12.61
C ALA A 92 4.10 19.79 14.09
N ASP A 93 3.88 18.58 14.61
CA ASP A 93 4.37 18.17 15.93
C ASP A 93 5.87 17.78 15.90
N GLY A 94 6.46 17.62 14.71
CA GLY A 94 7.86 17.25 14.51
C GLY A 94 8.20 15.80 14.86
N VAL A 95 7.20 14.98 15.21
CA VAL A 95 7.38 13.60 15.68
C VAL A 95 6.55 12.64 14.85
N THR A 96 5.28 12.96 14.56
CA THR A 96 4.47 12.15 13.65
C THR A 96 4.95 12.38 12.23
N GLY A 97 5.20 11.30 11.48
CA GLY A 97 5.60 11.38 10.10
C GLY A 97 7.09 11.62 9.88
N ALA A 98 7.92 11.40 10.91
CA ALA A 98 9.37 11.66 10.87
C ALA A 98 10.15 10.69 9.97
N TRP A 99 9.52 9.61 9.51
CA TRP A 99 10.05 8.67 8.50
C TRP A 99 10.00 9.21 7.07
N GLY A 100 9.28 10.32 6.85
CA GLY A 100 9.33 11.12 5.63
C GLY A 100 9.97 12.48 5.86
N SER A 101 10.59 13.02 4.82
CA SER A 101 11.30 14.31 4.84
C SER A 101 10.85 15.19 3.68
N TRP A 102 10.87 16.50 3.88
CA TRP A 102 10.67 17.47 2.80
C TRP A 102 11.59 18.68 2.98
N ARG A 103 11.80 19.40 1.87
CA ARG A 103 12.51 20.67 1.85
C ARG A 103 11.99 21.53 0.70
N LEU A 104 11.70 22.79 0.99
CA LEU A 104 11.51 23.82 -0.03
C LEU A 104 12.75 24.71 -0.08
N ASP A 105 13.35 24.85 -1.26
CA ASP A 105 14.37 25.87 -1.50
C ASP A 105 13.68 27.23 -1.74
N PRO A 106 13.91 28.26 -0.90
CA PRO A 106 13.25 29.56 -1.04
C PRO A 106 13.70 30.33 -2.29
N SER A 107 14.92 30.07 -2.80
CA SER A 107 15.50 30.78 -3.94
C SER A 107 15.05 30.20 -5.28
N SER A 108 15.12 28.88 -5.43
CA SER A 108 14.70 28.18 -6.66
C SER A 108 13.20 27.81 -6.68
N ARG A 109 12.52 27.92 -5.52
CA ARG A 109 11.13 27.49 -5.27
C ARG A 109 10.93 25.99 -5.55
N VAL A 110 11.98 25.17 -5.42
CA VAL A 110 11.91 23.72 -5.63
C VAL A 110 11.54 23.02 -4.32
N LEU A 111 10.37 22.39 -4.32
CA LEU A 111 9.95 21.42 -3.31
C LEU A 111 10.59 20.07 -3.61
N ARG A 112 11.14 19.42 -2.59
CA ARG A 112 11.57 18.03 -2.60
C ARG A 112 10.90 17.30 -1.45
N VAL A 113 10.39 16.10 -1.70
CA VAL A 113 9.81 15.20 -0.69
C VAL A 113 10.46 13.83 -0.87
N SER A 114 10.85 13.18 0.23
CA SER A 114 11.53 11.87 0.21
C SER A 114 11.16 11.03 1.42
N PHE A 115 10.78 9.78 1.18
CA PHE A 115 10.53 8.75 2.20
C PHE A 115 10.98 7.37 1.67
N SER A 116 11.08 6.35 2.53
CA SER A 116 11.58 5.02 2.15
C SER A 116 10.85 3.91 2.88
N ARG A 117 10.77 2.72 2.26
CA ARG A 117 10.57 1.48 3.01
C ARG A 117 11.80 1.28 3.91
N GLN A 118 11.58 0.80 5.13
CA GLN A 118 12.66 0.28 5.96
C GLN A 118 13.06 -1.10 5.46
N ASN A 119 14.32 -1.47 5.67
CA ASN A 119 14.83 -2.81 5.37
C ASN A 119 15.23 -3.45 6.70
N TRP A 120 14.58 -4.56 7.02
CA TRP A 120 14.69 -5.27 8.29
C TRP A 120 15.32 -6.66 8.13
N ALA A 121 15.99 -6.92 7.00
CA ALA A 121 16.59 -8.23 6.69
C ALA A 121 17.59 -8.71 7.76
N ALA A 122 18.24 -7.78 8.46
CA ALA A 122 19.21 -8.06 9.52
C ALA A 122 18.64 -7.89 10.95
N GLU A 123 17.34 -7.61 11.11
CA GLU A 123 16.72 -7.39 12.42
C GLU A 123 16.12 -8.69 13.00
N PRO A 124 16.61 -9.20 14.14
CA PRO A 124 16.11 -10.46 14.72
C PRO A 124 14.62 -10.44 15.07
N LEU A 125 14.03 -9.25 15.29
CA LEU A 125 12.59 -9.11 15.51
C LEU A 125 11.77 -9.60 14.31
N PHE A 126 12.23 -9.34 13.09
CA PHE A 126 11.53 -9.76 11.87
C PHE A 126 11.81 -11.24 11.52
N ALA A 127 12.88 -11.83 12.06
CA ALA A 127 13.04 -13.29 12.06
C ALA A 127 12.03 -13.98 13.00
N ASP A 128 11.83 -13.46 14.22
CA ASP A 128 10.80 -13.98 15.13
C ASP A 128 9.38 -13.83 14.53
N LEU A 129 9.07 -12.65 13.97
CA LEU A 129 7.77 -12.38 13.34
C LEU A 129 7.50 -13.23 12.10
N ALA A 130 8.53 -13.66 11.37
CA ALA A 130 8.39 -14.59 10.25
C ALA A 130 7.98 -16.02 10.67
N ASN A 131 8.01 -16.35 11.97
CA ASN A 131 7.62 -17.65 12.53
C ASN A 131 8.24 -18.86 11.78
N GLY A 132 9.53 -18.78 11.44
CA GLY A 132 10.25 -19.83 10.73
C GLY A 132 10.09 -19.84 9.20
N GLN A 133 9.30 -18.94 8.61
CA GLN A 133 9.32 -18.71 7.17
C GLN A 133 10.72 -18.24 6.72
N PRO A 134 11.35 -18.88 5.72
CA PRO A 134 12.63 -18.44 5.19
C PRO A 134 12.46 -17.17 4.33
N PHE A 135 13.35 -16.19 4.50
CA PHE A 135 13.43 -14.98 3.68
C PHE A 135 14.89 -14.52 3.55
N GLU A 136 15.19 -13.80 2.47
CA GLU A 136 16.45 -13.05 2.31
C GLU A 136 16.29 -11.56 2.62
N ALA A 137 15.08 -11.02 2.44
CA ALA A 137 14.78 -9.63 2.76
C ALA A 137 13.39 -9.48 3.38
N ALA A 138 13.27 -8.50 4.27
CA ALA A 138 12.01 -7.99 4.80
C ALA A 138 12.02 -6.48 4.59
N GLU A 139 11.06 -5.94 3.85
CA GLU A 139 10.93 -4.50 3.62
C GLU A 139 9.52 -4.01 3.91
N GLY A 140 9.38 -2.78 4.38
CA GLY A 140 8.04 -2.24 4.68
C GLY A 140 8.03 -0.94 5.45
N PHE A 141 6.96 -0.71 6.22
CA PHE A 141 6.74 0.51 6.98
C PHE A 141 6.23 0.20 8.38
N TRP A 142 6.70 0.96 9.38
CA TRP A 142 5.99 1.01 10.67
C TRP A 142 4.73 1.85 10.51
N VAL A 143 3.61 1.32 10.99
CA VAL A 143 2.35 2.04 11.13
C VAL A 143 2.47 2.92 12.35
N GLU A 144 2.75 4.20 12.14
CA GLU A 144 2.81 5.17 13.24
C GLU A 144 1.47 5.26 13.97
N ARG A 145 1.54 5.45 15.30
CA ARG A 145 0.39 5.61 16.20
C ARG A 145 -0.66 4.49 16.03
N PRO A 146 -0.32 3.20 16.20
CA PRO A 146 -1.23 2.08 15.94
C PRO A 146 -2.42 1.99 16.91
N TRP A 147 -2.49 2.85 17.93
CA TRP A 147 -3.67 3.02 18.79
C TRP A 147 -4.73 3.99 18.24
N THR A 148 -4.52 4.62 17.07
CA THR A 148 -5.52 5.51 16.45
C THR A 148 -5.86 5.13 15.02
N ARG A 149 -7.15 5.23 14.69
CA ARG A 149 -7.71 5.12 13.34
C ARG A 149 -7.51 6.40 12.49
N SER A 150 -6.96 7.47 13.06
CA SER A 150 -6.70 8.73 12.35
C SER A 150 -5.52 8.59 11.39
N GLU A 151 -5.76 8.91 10.13
CA GLU A 151 -4.75 8.99 9.06
C GLU A 151 -4.24 10.43 8.83
N GLN A 152 -4.88 11.40 9.49
CA GLN A 152 -4.48 12.80 9.48
C GLN A 152 -3.38 13.06 10.52
N CYS A 153 -2.52 14.04 10.24
CA CYS A 153 -1.61 14.60 11.24
C CYS A 153 -2.38 14.99 12.52
N PRO A 154 -1.82 14.72 13.72
CA PRO A 154 -2.44 15.16 14.96
C PRO A 154 -2.56 16.68 14.95
N ARG A 155 -3.76 17.18 15.27
CA ARG A 155 -3.97 18.62 15.45
C ARG A 155 -3.16 19.08 16.66
N PRO A 156 -2.47 20.23 16.60
CA PRO A 156 -1.81 20.79 17.77
C PRO A 156 -2.81 20.90 18.90
N VAL A 157 -2.47 20.36 20.08
CA VAL A 157 -3.29 20.55 21.27
C VAL A 157 -3.20 22.03 21.63
N VAL A 158 -4.25 22.77 21.32
CA VAL A 158 -4.44 24.12 21.87
C VAL A 158 -4.64 23.90 23.36
N SER A 159 -3.58 24.15 24.14
CA SER A 159 -3.68 24.15 25.59
C SER A 159 -4.73 25.19 25.96
N ALA A 160 -5.86 24.74 26.49
CA ALA A 160 -6.89 25.64 26.98
C ALA A 160 -6.28 26.44 28.13
N ALA A 161 -5.99 27.72 27.88
CA ALA A 161 -5.49 28.62 28.91
C ALA A 161 -6.44 28.56 30.11
N ALA A 162 -5.91 28.24 31.28
CA ALA A 162 -6.71 28.15 32.49
C ALA A 162 -7.42 29.50 32.73
N PRO A 163 -8.76 29.53 32.84
CA PRO A 163 -9.48 30.79 32.96
C PRO A 163 -9.19 31.41 34.34
N GLY A 164 -8.38 32.47 34.42
CA GLY A 164 -8.15 33.14 35.71
C GLY A 164 -7.06 34.21 35.85
N ILE A 165 -6.21 34.49 34.85
CA ILE A 165 -5.14 35.51 35.00
C ILE A 165 -5.16 36.50 33.82
N PRO A 166 -5.31 37.82 34.05
CA PRO A 166 -5.28 38.83 32.99
C PRO A 166 -3.84 39.18 32.60
N GLU A 167 -3.30 38.50 31.58
CA GLU A 167 -1.90 38.70 31.19
C GLU A 167 -1.70 39.91 30.26
N LYS A 168 -1.08 40.96 30.81
CA LYS A 168 -0.48 42.07 30.04
C LYS A 168 0.87 41.63 29.46
N ALA A 169 0.90 41.08 28.25
CA ALA A 169 1.99 41.23 27.28
C ALA A 169 1.61 40.58 25.93
N PRO A 170 2.09 41.08 24.78
CA PRO A 170 2.12 40.26 23.58
C PRO A 170 3.10 39.09 23.81
N PRO A 171 2.74 37.85 23.46
CA PRO A 171 3.63 36.72 23.67
C PRO A 171 4.87 36.88 22.79
N LYS A 172 6.05 37.01 23.43
CA LYS A 172 7.29 36.66 22.75
C LYS A 172 7.14 35.21 22.31
N ILE A 173 7.53 34.92 21.06
CA ILE A 173 7.61 33.55 20.56
C ILE A 173 8.58 32.81 21.48
N ALA A 174 8.02 32.01 22.39
CA ALA A 174 8.81 31.16 23.26
C ALA A 174 9.48 30.14 22.35
N GLU A 175 10.80 30.25 22.24
CA GLU A 175 11.65 29.26 21.60
C GLU A 175 11.26 27.89 22.18
N ALA A 176 10.75 27.01 21.32
CA ALA A 176 10.09 25.80 21.77
C ALA A 176 11.14 24.93 22.49
N ALA A 177 11.08 24.91 23.83
CA ALA A 177 11.92 24.05 24.64
C ALA A 177 11.86 22.63 24.05
N PRO A 178 13.01 21.95 23.89
CA PRO A 178 13.04 20.62 23.28
C PRO A 178 12.16 19.71 24.12
N ARG A 179 10.97 19.41 23.60
CA ARG A 179 10.09 18.39 24.20
C ARG A 179 10.87 17.09 24.11
N ASP A 180 10.90 16.32 25.19
CA ASP A 180 11.51 15.00 25.17
C ASP A 180 10.88 14.18 24.05
N GLN A 181 11.63 14.00 22.96
CA GLN A 181 11.18 13.27 21.78
C GLN A 181 11.23 11.79 22.14
N ALA A 182 10.14 11.30 22.72
CA ALA A 182 9.93 9.87 22.89
C ALA A 182 10.15 9.18 21.53
N ALA A 183 11.02 8.18 21.51
CA ALA A 183 11.32 7.42 20.30
C ALA A 183 10.01 6.85 19.70
N PRO A 184 9.88 6.76 18.36
CA PRO A 184 8.66 6.29 17.73
C PRO A 184 8.27 4.89 18.24
N ASP A 185 7.01 4.74 18.65
CA ASP A 185 6.48 3.49 19.22
C ASP A 185 6.20 2.48 18.09
N ASN A 186 7.29 1.86 17.63
CA ASN A 186 7.34 0.88 16.55
C ASN A 186 6.70 -0.45 16.99
N ARG A 187 5.36 -0.52 16.97
CA ARG A 187 4.57 -1.68 17.43
C ARG A 187 3.83 -2.45 16.37
N LEU A 188 3.63 -1.86 15.19
CA LEU A 188 2.93 -2.49 14.08
C LEU A 188 3.68 -2.24 12.78
N ALA A 189 4.20 -3.28 12.15
CA ALA A 189 4.78 -3.22 10.83
C ALA A 189 3.79 -3.71 9.75
N LEU A 190 3.77 -3.04 8.60
CA LEU A 190 3.38 -3.65 7.32
C LEU A 190 4.67 -4.18 6.70
N VAL A 191 4.77 -5.48 6.46
CA VAL A 191 6.01 -6.11 5.98
C VAL A 191 5.76 -7.01 4.78
N GLN A 192 6.59 -6.84 3.76
CA GLN A 192 6.72 -7.76 2.65
C GLN A 192 8.01 -8.56 2.83
N TYR A 193 7.88 -9.88 2.94
CA TYR A 193 9.01 -10.82 2.96
C TYR A 193 9.32 -11.30 1.56
N PHE A 194 10.61 -11.44 1.25
CA PHE A 194 11.10 -11.88 -0.04
C PHE A 194 12.00 -13.10 0.13
N SER A 195 11.65 -14.19 -0.55
CA SER A 195 12.47 -15.39 -0.69
C SER A 195 13.65 -15.17 -1.65
N SER A 196 14.54 -16.15 -1.75
CA SER A 196 15.73 -16.09 -2.62
C SER A 196 15.41 -16.05 -4.12
N ASP A 197 14.29 -16.67 -4.52
CA ASP A 197 13.73 -16.72 -5.86
C ASP A 197 12.78 -15.55 -6.19
N ALA A 198 12.45 -14.70 -5.20
CA ALA A 198 11.56 -13.57 -5.41
C ALA A 198 12.12 -12.56 -6.44
N PRO A 199 11.27 -11.98 -7.33
CA PRO A 199 11.72 -11.01 -8.32
C PRO A 199 12.39 -9.79 -7.68
N ARG A 200 13.69 -9.61 -7.94
CA ARG A 200 14.50 -8.52 -7.37
C ARG A 200 14.07 -7.11 -7.83
N THR A 201 13.15 -7.02 -8.80
CA THR A 201 12.48 -5.78 -9.21
C THR A 201 11.53 -5.23 -8.13
N LEU A 202 10.85 -6.11 -7.39
CA LEU A 202 9.91 -5.77 -6.31
C LEU A 202 10.63 -5.28 -5.04
N LEU A 203 11.91 -5.61 -4.89
CA LEU A 203 12.76 -5.09 -3.83
C LEU A 203 13.08 -3.62 -4.09
N ARG A 204 12.69 -2.75 -3.16
CA ARG A 204 13.00 -1.33 -3.24
C ARG A 204 14.44 -1.08 -2.79
N GLY A 205 14.92 -1.83 -1.80
CA GLY A 205 16.25 -1.65 -1.23
C GLY A 205 16.42 -0.24 -0.68
N LYS A 206 17.56 0.38 -1.00
CA LYS A 206 17.89 1.74 -0.55
C LYS A 206 17.30 2.86 -1.44
N ARG A 207 16.39 2.55 -2.38
CA ARG A 207 15.84 3.54 -3.34
C ARG A 207 14.63 4.29 -2.72
N PRO A 208 14.73 5.58 -2.37
CA PRO A 208 13.60 6.31 -1.82
C PRO A 208 12.43 6.44 -2.81
N TYR A 209 11.27 6.77 -2.28
CA TYR A 209 10.19 7.44 -3.00
C TYR A 209 10.53 8.91 -2.96
N ALA A 210 10.82 9.51 -4.12
CA ALA A 210 11.33 10.87 -4.22
C ALA A 210 10.50 11.68 -5.22
N TYR A 211 9.93 12.77 -4.75
CA TYR A 211 9.18 13.74 -5.55
C TYR A 211 9.95 15.07 -5.58
N THR A 212 9.93 15.76 -6.72
CA THR A 212 10.54 17.07 -6.88
C THR A 212 9.71 17.91 -7.85
N ALA A 213 9.27 19.08 -7.40
CA ALA A 213 8.43 19.97 -8.18
C ALA A 213 8.76 21.45 -7.91
N LYS A 214 8.37 22.32 -8.83
CA LYS A 214 8.53 23.76 -8.70
C LYS A 214 7.23 24.37 -8.17
N VAL A 215 7.29 25.03 -7.01
CA VAL A 215 6.14 25.69 -6.39
C VAL A 215 5.86 27.01 -7.12
N PRO A 216 4.61 27.27 -7.57
CA PRO A 216 4.20 28.56 -8.15
C PRO A 216 4.60 29.74 -7.25
N LYS A 217 4.94 30.91 -7.82
CA LYS A 217 5.52 32.04 -7.06
C LYS A 217 4.54 32.70 -6.09
N ASP A 218 3.26 32.64 -6.46
CA ASP A 218 2.07 33.19 -5.83
C ASP A 218 1.52 32.30 -4.70
N ALA A 219 1.83 31.00 -4.68
CA ALA A 219 1.50 30.13 -3.56
C ALA A 219 2.35 30.48 -2.32
N GLU A 220 1.74 30.54 -1.13
CA GLU A 220 2.52 30.66 0.11
C GLU A 220 3.33 29.38 0.38
N PRO A 221 4.57 29.50 0.90
CA PRO A 221 5.36 28.37 1.37
C PRO A 221 4.90 27.92 2.76
N THR A 222 3.64 27.54 2.90
CA THR A 222 3.07 26.99 4.14
C THR A 222 3.78 25.68 4.51
N VAL A 223 3.83 25.35 5.80
CA VAL A 223 4.29 24.02 6.25
C VAL A 223 3.36 22.97 5.65
N ARG A 224 3.88 22.17 4.71
CA ARG A 224 3.13 21.09 4.08
C ARG A 224 3.36 19.80 4.85
N ALA A 225 2.29 19.31 5.48
CA ALA A 225 2.15 17.88 5.74
C ALA A 225 1.80 17.17 4.42
N PHE A 226 2.22 15.93 4.27
CA PHE A 226 1.86 15.09 3.12
C PHE A 226 1.22 13.79 3.58
N GLY A 227 0.33 13.24 2.78
CA GLY A 227 -0.16 11.87 2.93
C GLY A 227 0.71 10.92 2.10
N VAL A 228 1.04 9.75 2.66
CA VAL A 228 1.52 8.61 1.89
C VAL A 228 0.44 7.55 1.95
N ARG A 229 -0.34 7.43 0.87
CA ARG A 229 -1.34 6.37 0.70
C ARG A 229 -0.66 5.11 0.19
N ILE A 230 -0.96 4.00 0.85
CA ILE A 230 -0.33 2.69 0.67
C ILE A 230 -1.43 1.70 0.34
N GLU A 231 -1.39 1.18 -0.87
CA GLU A 231 -2.32 0.21 -1.42
C GLU A 231 -1.60 -1.13 -1.65
N GLY A 232 -2.29 -2.24 -1.43
CA GLY A 232 -1.73 -3.56 -1.67
C GLY A 232 -2.69 -4.68 -1.34
N ARG A 233 -2.14 -5.87 -1.11
CA ARG A 233 -2.87 -7.07 -0.68
C ARG A 233 -2.27 -7.58 0.63
N ILE A 234 -3.11 -7.94 1.59
CA ILE A 234 -2.68 -8.69 2.77
C ILE A 234 -2.33 -10.10 2.29
N SER A 235 -1.06 -10.47 2.48
CA SER A 235 -0.55 -11.82 2.21
C SER A 235 -0.59 -12.65 3.49
N ALA A 236 -0.01 -13.84 3.47
CA ALA A 236 0.12 -14.69 4.65
C ALA A 236 1.59 -15.02 4.91
N PHE A 237 1.91 -15.30 6.17
CA PHE A 237 3.11 -16.00 6.58
C PHE A 237 3.05 -17.48 6.15
N GLY A 238 4.16 -18.20 6.31
CA GLY A 238 4.30 -19.60 5.88
C GLY A 238 3.32 -20.60 6.54
N ASP A 239 2.67 -20.23 7.63
CA ASP A 239 1.63 -21.00 8.34
C ASP A 239 0.19 -20.59 7.95
N GLY A 240 0.03 -19.62 7.04
CA GLY A 240 -1.26 -19.14 6.56
C GLY A 240 -1.88 -17.98 7.36
N GLN A 241 -1.32 -17.60 8.51
CA GLN A 241 -1.78 -16.41 9.23
C GLN A 241 -1.31 -15.14 8.51
N PRO A 242 -2.10 -14.05 8.45
CA PRO A 242 -1.66 -12.77 7.90
C PRO A 242 -1.10 -11.80 8.95
N VAL A 243 -1.28 -12.09 10.25
CA VAL A 243 -0.86 -11.22 11.36
C VAL A 243 -0.11 -12.04 12.40
N HIS A 244 1.18 -11.72 12.62
CA HIS A 244 1.99 -12.28 13.68
C HIS A 244 2.34 -11.23 14.73
N CYS A 245 2.44 -11.64 15.98
CA CYS A 245 2.86 -10.80 17.09
C CYS A 245 3.88 -11.54 17.94
N VAL A 246 4.86 -10.80 18.47
CA VAL A 246 5.91 -11.30 19.36
C VAL A 246 5.91 -10.49 20.64
N ASN A 247 5.76 -11.15 21.79
CA ASN A 247 5.87 -10.51 23.09
C ASN A 247 7.17 -10.89 23.82
N ARG A 248 8.18 -10.03 23.74
CA ARG A 248 9.46 -10.21 24.46
C ARG A 248 9.44 -9.66 25.89
N GLN A 249 8.41 -8.91 26.31
CA GLN A 249 8.34 -8.24 27.61
C GLN A 249 6.88 -8.14 28.07
N THR A 250 6.43 -9.00 28.99
CA THR A 250 5.03 -9.07 29.47
C THR A 250 4.50 -7.77 30.09
N SER A 251 5.38 -6.86 30.51
CA SER A 251 5.03 -5.51 30.99
C SER A 251 4.76 -4.49 29.86
N LYS A 252 4.79 -4.92 28.60
CA LYS A 252 4.54 -4.10 27.41
C LYS A 252 3.59 -4.82 26.46
N PRO A 253 2.88 -4.08 25.59
CA PRO A 253 2.20 -4.69 24.44
C PRO A 253 3.19 -5.49 23.58
N PRO A 254 2.74 -6.52 22.84
CA PRO A 254 3.55 -7.17 21.80
C PRO A 254 3.99 -6.18 20.71
N VAL A 255 4.91 -6.62 19.86
CA VAL A 255 5.15 -6.00 18.55
C VAL A 255 4.58 -6.93 17.49
N CYS A 256 3.82 -6.38 16.54
CA CYS A 256 3.11 -7.12 15.51
C CYS A 256 3.55 -6.74 14.11
N ALA A 257 3.34 -7.67 13.17
CA ALA A 257 3.53 -7.49 11.75
C ALA A 257 2.34 -8.06 10.98
N VAL A 258 1.90 -7.31 9.96
CA VAL A 258 0.95 -7.77 8.95
C VAL A 258 1.74 -8.11 7.70
N ALA A 259 1.62 -9.35 7.24
CA ALA A 259 2.19 -9.78 5.97
C ALA A 259 1.43 -9.09 4.82
N VAL A 260 2.15 -8.38 3.96
CA VAL A 260 1.58 -7.67 2.82
C VAL A 260 2.41 -7.86 1.56
N GLU A 261 1.74 -7.75 0.42
CA GLU A 261 2.35 -7.40 -0.85
C GLU A 261 1.95 -5.95 -1.17
N PHE A 262 2.92 -5.06 -1.25
CA PHE A 262 2.66 -3.69 -1.68
C PHE A 262 2.32 -3.67 -3.17
N GLY A 263 1.28 -2.93 -3.55
CA GLY A 263 0.89 -2.69 -4.94
C GLY A 263 1.31 -1.29 -5.36
N LYS A 264 0.63 -0.28 -4.81
CA LYS A 264 0.80 1.12 -5.18
C LYS A 264 1.12 1.98 -3.96
N ILE A 265 2.04 2.93 -4.14
CA ILE A 265 2.39 3.96 -3.16
C ILE A 265 2.10 5.32 -3.80
N THR A 266 1.33 6.16 -3.13
CA THR A 266 0.92 7.48 -3.63
C THR A 266 1.30 8.57 -2.62
N LEU A 267 1.99 9.62 -3.08
CA LEU A 267 2.26 10.83 -2.31
C LEU A 267 1.16 11.85 -2.61
N GLU A 268 0.56 12.41 -1.55
CA GLU A 268 -0.59 13.30 -1.62
C GLU A 268 -0.35 14.56 -0.78
N ASP A 269 -0.91 15.70 -1.19
CA ASP A 269 -0.95 16.89 -0.32
C ASP A 269 -1.99 16.65 0.80
N ALA A 270 -1.58 16.70 2.06
CA ALA A 270 -2.44 16.31 3.17
C ALA A 270 -3.61 17.27 3.44
N ALA A 271 -3.61 18.47 2.85
CA ALA A 271 -4.70 19.43 3.00
C ALA A 271 -5.77 19.28 1.91
N THR A 272 -5.39 18.92 0.68
CA THR A 272 -6.31 18.83 -0.47
C THR A 272 -6.65 17.40 -0.88
N GLY A 273 -5.82 16.42 -0.52
CA GLY A 273 -5.90 15.04 -1.05
C GLY A 273 -5.42 14.93 -2.50
N GLU A 274 -4.78 15.96 -3.05
CA GLU A 274 -4.26 15.95 -4.42
C GLU A 274 -3.06 15.00 -4.53
N THR A 275 -3.12 14.06 -5.48
CA THR A 275 -1.98 13.19 -5.83
C THR A 275 -0.85 14.00 -6.46
N LEU A 276 0.31 14.00 -5.81
CA LEU A 276 1.53 14.68 -6.24
C LEU A 276 2.45 13.76 -7.05
N ALA A 277 2.50 12.47 -6.69
CA ALA A 277 3.25 11.43 -7.39
C ALA A 277 2.76 10.05 -6.98
N ASP A 278 2.95 9.06 -7.84
CA ASP A 278 2.71 7.65 -7.53
C ASP A 278 3.85 6.73 -8.01
N TRP A 279 3.89 5.54 -7.43
CA TRP A 279 4.83 4.48 -7.74
C TRP A 279 4.17 3.12 -7.58
N ASP A 280 4.17 2.31 -8.63
CA ASP A 280 3.88 0.89 -8.55
C ASP A 280 5.09 0.14 -7.95
N SER A 281 4.84 -1.07 -7.42
CA SER A 281 5.81 -1.93 -6.70
C SER A 281 6.35 -3.07 -7.56
#